data_AF-A0A7K1S7Z7-F1
#
_entry.id   AF-A0A7K1S7Z7-F1
#
_cell.length_a   1.000
_cell.length_b   1.000
_cell.length_c   1.000
_cell.angle_alpha   90.00
_cell.angle_beta   90.00
_cell.angle_gamma   90.00
#
_symmetry.space_group_name_H-M   'P 1'
#
loop_
_entity.id
_entity.type
_entity.pdbx_description
1 polymer ?
#
loop_
_entity_poly.entity_id
_entity_poly.type
_entity_poly.pdbx_seq_one_letter_code
_entity_poly.pdbx_strand_id
1 'polypeptide(L)'
;MNNRAILLTDGILSTPNAKTAHGLIRGSDRYTIVGVIDAPTAGQDAGTVLDGTARNIPVFASVDDALSQVGPVDYAIVAVATSGGFLPPTMLSDIRQSLEKGLSVVNGLHEFLSEKPDLVALSQQYGGQLIDVRRPKTRQELHFWTGEINQITAPIIAVIGTDCALGKRTTTRLIREACERQGLNAQMIYTGQTGWLQGGKYGFIFDSTLNDFVSGELEHALVSCWRETSADVLLIEGQAALRNPSGPCGSEFLVSGNARYVVLVHSPTRTFYDHEEHWGRIPPVETEINLIKAYGSTVIALALNTEGCSREDAFAYQKQYAEQLGIPVLLPLEEGVDSIVPVIQTLTSTVHAH
;
A
#
# COMPACT_ATOMS: atom_id res chain seq x y z
N MET A 1 9.26 9.45 19.72
CA MET A 1 9.66 8.04 19.92
C MET A 1 10.16 7.55 18.57
N ASN A 2 11.42 7.16 18.46
CA ASN A 2 11.96 6.65 17.20
C ASN A 2 11.76 5.14 17.22
N ASN A 3 10.64 4.64 16.74
CA ASN A 3 10.35 3.20 16.64
C ASN A 3 11.36 2.57 15.66
N ARG A 4 12.55 2.20 16.14
CA ARG A 4 13.65 1.74 15.29
C ARG A 4 13.43 0.29 14.92
N ALA A 5 13.50 -0.01 13.63
CA ALA A 5 13.14 -1.31 13.11
C ALA A 5 14.18 -1.90 12.16
N ILE A 6 14.38 -3.21 12.25
CA ILE A 6 15.03 -4.02 11.21
C ILE A 6 13.98 -4.74 10.37
N LEU A 7 14.28 -4.98 9.09
CA LEU A 7 13.41 -5.72 8.17
C LEU A 7 13.92 -7.13 7.96
N LEU A 8 13.05 -8.13 8.08
CA LEU A 8 13.36 -9.53 7.78
C LEU A 8 12.90 -9.85 6.36
N THR A 9 13.83 -10.19 5.46
CA THR A 9 13.51 -10.44 4.04
C THR A 9 13.80 -11.86 3.58
N ASP A 10 14.37 -12.73 4.42
CA ASP A 10 14.63 -14.14 4.08
C ASP A 10 15.42 -14.33 2.76
N GLY A 11 16.32 -13.39 2.46
CA GLY A 11 17.15 -13.44 1.26
C GLY A 11 16.44 -13.06 -0.05
N ILE A 12 15.22 -12.53 0.01
CA ILE A 12 14.44 -12.17 -1.19
C ILE A 12 14.38 -10.66 -1.44
N LEU A 13 15.22 -9.83 -0.78
CA LEU A 13 15.18 -8.37 -0.91
C LEU A 13 15.24 -7.88 -2.37
N SER A 14 16.03 -8.55 -3.22
CA SER A 14 16.18 -8.22 -4.65
C SER A 14 15.00 -8.65 -5.53
N THR A 15 14.00 -9.32 -4.96
CA THR A 15 12.85 -9.87 -5.72
C THR A 15 11.60 -9.02 -5.54
N PRO A 16 10.63 -9.07 -6.49
CA PRO A 16 9.33 -8.41 -6.33
C PRO A 16 8.52 -8.85 -5.10
N ASN A 17 8.82 -10.04 -4.54
CA ASN A 17 8.14 -10.57 -3.35
C ASN A 17 8.51 -9.84 -2.06
N ALA A 18 9.56 -9.02 -2.06
CA ALA A 18 9.93 -8.13 -0.96
C ALA A 18 9.19 -6.77 -0.99
N LYS A 19 8.04 -6.66 -1.68
CA LYS A 19 7.28 -5.41 -1.83
C LYS A 19 6.97 -4.67 -0.51
N THR A 20 6.83 -5.40 0.59
CA THR A 20 6.64 -4.80 1.93
C THR A 20 7.93 -4.12 2.38
N ALA A 21 9.07 -4.80 2.31
CA ALA A 21 10.39 -4.20 2.56
C ALA A 21 10.65 -3.00 1.64
N HIS A 22 10.39 -3.15 0.34
CA HIS A 22 10.56 -2.08 -0.65
C HIS A 22 9.74 -0.82 -0.30
N GLY A 23 8.53 -1.00 0.23
CA GLY A 23 7.72 0.10 0.73
C GLY A 23 8.40 0.82 1.90
N LEU A 24 8.81 0.05 2.91
CA LEU A 24 9.44 0.59 4.13
C LEU A 24 10.81 1.22 3.88
N ILE A 25 11.59 0.69 2.93
CA ILE A 25 12.88 1.26 2.49
C ILE A 25 12.67 2.62 1.80
N ARG A 26 11.60 2.77 0.99
CA ARG A 26 11.26 4.05 0.35
C ARG A 26 10.75 5.09 1.35
N GLY A 27 10.14 4.65 2.46
CA GLY A 27 9.74 5.52 3.56
C GLY A 27 8.69 4.90 4.48
N SER A 28 8.71 5.33 5.75
CA SER A 28 7.70 5.03 6.76
C SER A 28 7.64 6.17 7.78
N ASP A 29 6.44 6.57 8.15
CA ASP A 29 6.19 7.51 9.24
C ASP A 29 6.10 6.77 10.60
N ARG A 30 5.85 5.45 10.58
CA ARG A 30 5.71 4.62 11.79
C ARG A 30 7.04 4.14 12.34
N TYR A 31 8.00 3.83 11.46
CA TYR A 31 9.26 3.19 11.82
C TYR A 31 10.46 3.90 11.21
N THR A 32 11.55 4.00 11.96
CA THR A 32 12.87 4.35 11.42
C THR A 32 13.57 3.05 11.05
N ILE A 33 13.74 2.79 9.75
CA ILE A 33 14.41 1.57 9.28
C ILE A 33 15.92 1.74 9.44
N VAL A 34 16.53 0.85 10.23
CA VAL A 34 17.96 0.93 10.59
C VAL A 34 18.79 -0.19 9.98
N GLY A 35 18.16 -1.20 9.40
CA GLY A 35 18.83 -2.29 8.73
C GLY A 35 17.87 -3.27 8.07
N VAL A 36 18.40 -4.07 7.14
CA VAL A 36 17.68 -5.20 6.51
C VAL A 36 18.46 -6.48 6.73
N ILE A 37 17.79 -7.56 7.13
CA ILE A 37 18.37 -8.88 7.32
C ILE A 37 18.15 -9.68 6.04
N ASP A 38 19.21 -9.73 5.21
CA ASP A 38 19.19 -10.37 3.90
C ASP A 38 20.60 -10.92 3.57
N ALA A 39 20.85 -12.18 3.91
CA ALA A 39 22.17 -12.79 3.74
C ALA A 39 22.76 -12.70 2.31
N PRO A 40 21.98 -12.92 1.22
CA PRO A 40 22.48 -12.80 -0.15
C PRO A 40 22.97 -11.40 -0.53
N THR A 41 22.44 -10.35 0.10
CA THR A 41 22.80 -8.95 -0.21
C THR A 41 23.51 -8.24 0.94
N ALA A 42 23.98 -8.98 1.95
CA ALA A 42 24.72 -8.44 3.10
C ALA A 42 25.94 -7.60 2.68
N GLY A 43 26.17 -6.51 3.41
CA GLY A 43 27.22 -5.53 3.14
C GLY A 43 26.86 -4.47 2.10
N GLN A 44 25.69 -4.57 1.46
CA GLN A 44 25.18 -3.56 0.52
C GLN A 44 24.28 -2.54 1.22
N ASP A 45 23.89 -1.50 0.47
CA ASP A 45 22.82 -0.57 0.87
C ASP A 45 21.47 -1.07 0.32
N ALA A 46 20.46 -1.14 1.18
CA ALA A 46 19.14 -1.67 0.83
C ALA A 46 18.43 -0.83 -0.25
N GLY A 47 18.68 0.48 -0.30
CA GLY A 47 18.18 1.35 -1.36
C GLY A 47 18.86 1.07 -2.70
N THR A 48 20.16 0.82 -2.69
CA THR A 48 20.90 0.39 -3.88
C THR A 48 20.42 -0.96 -4.40
N VAL A 49 20.17 -1.93 -3.52
CA VAL A 49 19.60 -3.24 -3.90
C VAL A 49 18.19 -3.08 -4.49
N LEU A 50 17.38 -2.17 -3.95
CA LEU A 50 16.01 -1.93 -4.37
C LEU A 50 15.92 -1.28 -5.76
N ASP A 51 16.58 -0.14 -5.95
CA ASP A 51 16.41 0.69 -7.15
C ASP A 51 17.67 1.49 -7.53
N GLY A 52 18.84 1.08 -7.03
CA GLY A 52 20.12 1.74 -7.31
C GLY A 52 20.35 3.03 -6.54
N THR A 53 19.36 3.56 -5.81
CA THR A 53 19.50 4.81 -5.06
C THR A 53 19.88 4.53 -3.61
N ALA A 54 21.08 4.94 -3.20
CA ALA A 54 21.56 4.76 -1.84
C ALA A 54 20.66 5.49 -0.82
N ARG A 55 20.28 4.79 0.26
CA ARG A 55 19.43 5.33 1.34
C ARG A 55 20.05 5.28 2.73
N ASN A 56 21.31 4.83 2.83
CA ASN A 56 22.04 4.61 4.07
C ASN A 56 21.34 3.62 5.01
N ILE A 57 20.76 2.57 4.43
CA ILE A 57 20.13 1.48 5.16
C ILE A 57 20.99 0.23 4.92
N PRO A 58 21.88 -0.14 5.86
CA PRO A 58 22.77 -1.28 5.69
C PRO A 58 22.01 -2.60 5.63
N VAL A 59 22.51 -3.53 4.82
CA VAL A 59 22.05 -4.91 4.78
C VAL A 59 23.00 -5.80 5.57
N PHE A 60 22.46 -6.63 6.46
CA PHE A 60 23.17 -7.52 7.36
C PHE A 60 22.90 -8.98 7.05
N ALA A 61 23.84 -9.86 7.44
CA ALA A 61 23.71 -11.29 7.21
C ALA A 61 22.77 -11.98 8.22
N SER A 62 22.61 -11.42 9.41
CA SER A 62 21.78 -11.98 10.49
C SER A 62 21.29 -10.89 11.46
N VAL A 63 20.33 -11.23 12.32
CA VAL A 63 19.85 -10.31 13.37
C VAL A 63 20.98 -9.96 14.35
N ASP A 64 21.79 -10.93 14.77
CA ASP A 64 22.93 -10.67 15.67
C ASP A 64 23.95 -9.70 15.05
N ASP A 65 24.24 -9.87 13.75
CA ASP A 65 25.15 -8.98 13.02
C ASP A 65 24.60 -7.54 13.02
N ALA A 66 23.31 -7.38 12.69
CA ALA A 66 22.65 -6.08 12.73
C ALA A 66 22.71 -5.45 14.13
N LEU A 67 22.27 -6.16 15.17
CA LEU A 67 22.20 -5.63 16.54
C LEU A 67 23.57 -5.29 17.14
N SER A 68 24.66 -5.83 16.61
CA SER A 68 26.02 -5.48 17.02
C SER A 68 26.52 -4.15 16.41
N GLN A 69 25.92 -3.74 15.28
CA GLN A 69 26.38 -2.59 14.49
C GLN A 69 25.40 -1.42 14.51
N VAL A 70 24.09 -1.69 14.60
CA VAL A 70 23.06 -0.67 14.71
C VAL A 70 22.72 -0.46 16.18
N GLY A 71 22.68 0.79 16.63
CA GLY A 71 22.21 1.12 17.97
C GLY A 71 20.79 0.57 18.25
N PRO A 72 20.24 0.76 19.47
CA PRO A 72 19.06 0.06 19.97
C PRO A 72 17.93 -0.13 18.95
N VAL A 73 17.38 -1.33 18.85
CA VAL A 73 16.29 -1.68 17.92
C VAL A 73 15.09 -2.12 18.73
N ASP A 74 13.92 -1.60 18.40
CA ASP A 74 12.67 -1.89 19.10
C ASP A 74 11.85 -2.96 18.37
N TYR A 75 11.93 -3.00 17.04
CA TYR A 75 11.08 -3.83 16.19
C TYR A 75 11.87 -4.67 15.17
N ALA A 76 11.42 -5.90 14.95
CA ALA A 76 11.73 -6.71 13.77
C ALA A 76 10.47 -6.88 12.93
N ILE A 77 10.51 -6.47 11.66
CA ILE A 77 9.33 -6.49 10.78
C ILE A 77 9.50 -7.61 9.75
N VAL A 78 8.56 -8.55 9.72
CA VAL A 78 8.43 -9.53 8.62
C VAL A 78 8.06 -8.76 7.35
N ALA A 79 9.03 -8.56 6.47
CA ALA A 79 8.95 -7.61 5.36
C ALA A 79 8.84 -8.29 3.99
N VAL A 80 8.31 -9.50 3.95
CA VAL A 80 8.09 -10.31 2.74
C VAL A 80 6.61 -10.48 2.44
N ALA A 81 6.32 -10.84 1.19
CA ALA A 81 5.02 -11.37 0.78
C ALA A 81 5.26 -12.74 0.12
N THR A 82 4.90 -13.82 0.83
CA THR A 82 5.00 -15.19 0.32
C THR A 82 3.71 -15.61 -0.36
N SER A 83 3.80 -16.45 -1.39
CA SER A 83 2.62 -17.07 -2.01
C SER A 83 1.87 -17.92 -0.97
N GLY A 84 0.57 -17.66 -0.80
CA GLY A 84 -0.25 -18.28 0.25
C GLY A 84 -0.06 -17.69 1.66
N GLY A 85 0.87 -16.76 1.86
CA GLY A 85 1.05 -16.05 3.13
C GLY A 85 1.69 -16.87 4.25
N PHE A 86 2.37 -17.98 3.92
CA PHE A 86 3.09 -18.83 4.87
C PHE A 86 4.46 -18.26 5.27
N LEU A 87 4.86 -18.47 6.51
CA LEU A 87 6.17 -18.12 7.03
C LEU A 87 7.23 -19.13 6.56
N PRO A 88 8.30 -18.70 5.88
CA PRO A 88 9.43 -19.57 5.58
C PRO A 88 10.08 -20.09 6.87
N PRO A 89 10.52 -21.36 6.93
CA PRO A 89 11.14 -21.92 8.14
C PRO A 89 12.40 -21.15 8.60
N THR A 90 13.18 -20.63 7.65
CA THR A 90 14.36 -19.79 7.89
C THR A 90 13.98 -18.50 8.61
N MET A 91 12.89 -17.85 8.20
CA MET A 91 12.39 -16.64 8.83
C MET A 91 11.90 -16.85 10.28
N LEU A 92 11.40 -18.05 10.63
CA LEU A 92 11.05 -18.36 12.01
C LEU A 92 12.27 -18.30 12.94
N SER A 93 13.46 -18.64 12.44
CA SER A 93 14.70 -18.51 13.21
C SER A 93 15.00 -17.06 13.54
N ASP A 94 14.93 -16.16 12.56
CA ASP A 94 15.16 -14.73 12.75
C ASP A 94 14.11 -14.09 13.68
N ILE A 95 12.86 -14.53 13.59
CA ILE A 95 11.78 -14.10 14.49
C ILE A 95 12.07 -14.50 15.93
N ARG A 96 12.45 -15.76 16.18
CA ARG A 96 12.81 -16.24 17.52
C ARG A 96 14.00 -15.47 18.08
N GLN A 97 15.05 -15.30 17.28
CA GLN A 97 16.23 -14.54 17.66
C GLN A 97 15.87 -13.09 18.01
N SER A 98 14.99 -12.44 17.23
CA SER A 98 14.52 -11.09 17.52
C SER A 98 13.80 -11.01 18.87
N LEU A 99 12.89 -11.95 19.16
CA LEU A 99 12.18 -12.02 20.44
C LEU A 99 13.14 -12.25 21.62
N GLU A 100 14.11 -13.16 21.49
CA GLU A 100 15.12 -13.44 22.51
C GLU A 100 15.99 -12.21 22.86
N LYS A 101 16.10 -11.27 21.93
CA LYS A 101 16.79 -9.97 22.11
C LYS A 101 15.87 -8.88 22.65
N GLY A 102 14.61 -9.19 22.92
CA GLY A 102 13.60 -8.27 23.45
C GLY A 102 12.93 -7.39 22.40
N LEU A 103 13.14 -7.64 21.09
CA LEU A 103 12.47 -6.89 20.04
C LEU A 103 11.01 -7.32 19.92
N SER A 104 10.12 -6.37 19.63
CA SER A 104 8.76 -6.68 19.20
C SER A 104 8.75 -7.10 17.73
N VAL A 105 7.99 -8.13 17.39
CA VAL A 105 7.90 -8.65 16.02
C VAL A 105 6.59 -8.24 15.38
N VAL A 106 6.69 -7.57 14.23
CA VAL A 106 5.54 -7.12 13.42
C VAL A 106 5.39 -8.03 12.22
N ASN A 107 4.22 -8.65 12.09
CA ASN A 107 3.91 -9.61 11.04
C ASN A 107 2.73 -9.17 10.19
N GLY A 108 2.97 -9.01 8.88
CA GLY A 108 1.95 -8.69 7.90
C GLY A 108 1.39 -9.90 7.15
N LEU A 109 1.89 -11.12 7.40
CA LEU A 109 1.45 -12.33 6.70
C LEU A 109 0.08 -12.83 7.21
N HIS A 110 -0.50 -13.80 6.50
CA HIS A 110 -1.78 -14.42 6.90
C HIS A 110 -1.59 -15.48 7.99
N GLU A 111 -0.39 -16.04 8.11
CA GLU A 111 -0.03 -16.91 9.22
C GLU A 111 0.32 -16.08 10.45
N PHE A 112 -0.45 -16.24 11.54
CA PHE A 112 -0.30 -15.42 12.74
C PHE A 112 0.78 -15.93 13.69
N LEU A 113 1.65 -15.02 14.16
CA LEU A 113 2.68 -15.35 15.14
C LEU A 113 2.08 -15.63 16.51
N SER A 114 1.03 -14.91 16.88
CA SER A 114 0.34 -15.08 18.16
C SER A 114 -0.43 -16.40 18.31
N GLU A 115 -0.54 -17.20 17.25
CA GLU A 115 -1.07 -18.57 17.28
C GLU A 115 0.01 -19.65 17.44
N LYS A 116 1.28 -19.25 17.56
CA LYS A 116 2.42 -20.15 17.75
C LYS A 116 2.84 -20.15 19.22
N PRO A 117 2.55 -21.22 20.00
CA PRO A 117 2.79 -21.22 21.45
C PRO A 117 4.25 -20.99 21.84
N ASP A 118 5.19 -21.45 21.02
CA ASP A 118 6.63 -21.22 21.20
C ASP A 118 7.00 -19.74 21.08
N LEU A 119 6.45 -19.02 20.10
CA LEU A 119 6.69 -17.59 19.93
C LEU A 119 6.01 -16.76 21.03
N VAL A 120 4.81 -17.16 21.47
CA VAL A 120 4.11 -16.52 22.60
C VAL A 120 4.92 -16.66 23.89
N ALA A 121 5.48 -17.85 24.14
CA ALA A 121 6.33 -18.07 25.31
C ALA A 121 7.59 -17.19 25.28
N LEU A 122 8.26 -17.08 24.12
CA LEU A 122 9.41 -16.18 23.95
C LEU A 122 9.03 -14.71 24.16
N SER A 123 7.92 -14.27 23.57
CA SER A 123 7.38 -12.91 23.75
C SER A 123 7.15 -12.57 25.23
N GLN A 124 6.53 -13.48 25.99
CA GLN A 124 6.31 -13.29 27.43
C GLN A 124 7.60 -13.32 28.24
N GLN A 125 8.55 -14.18 27.87
CA GLN A 125 9.83 -14.34 28.58
C GLN A 125 10.74 -13.12 28.42
N TYR A 126 10.83 -12.55 27.20
CA TYR A 126 11.79 -11.51 26.86
C TYR A 126 11.16 -10.11 26.72
N GLY A 127 9.84 -9.99 26.79
CA GLY A 127 9.11 -8.73 26.84
C GLY A 127 8.78 -8.10 25.48
N GLY A 128 9.25 -8.67 24.36
CA GLY A 128 8.88 -8.25 23.01
C GLY A 128 7.42 -8.60 22.68
N GLN A 129 6.71 -7.77 21.92
CA GLN A 129 5.32 -8.01 21.52
C GLN A 129 5.21 -8.74 20.18
N LEU A 130 4.17 -9.55 20.00
CA LEU A 130 3.78 -10.10 18.69
C LEU A 130 2.64 -9.26 18.10
N ILE A 131 2.88 -8.62 16.96
CA ILE A 131 1.94 -7.70 16.32
C ILE A 131 1.53 -8.28 14.96
N ASP A 132 0.40 -8.98 14.92
CA ASP A 132 -0.17 -9.53 13.69
C ASP A 132 -1.10 -8.51 13.02
N VAL A 133 -0.61 -7.81 11.99
CA VAL A 133 -1.30 -6.70 11.31
C VAL A 133 -2.59 -7.15 10.64
N ARG A 134 -2.63 -8.39 10.14
CA ARG A 134 -3.79 -8.99 9.47
C ARG A 134 -4.74 -9.71 10.42
N ARG A 135 -4.46 -9.74 11.73
CA ARG A 135 -5.38 -10.37 12.68
C ARG A 135 -6.69 -9.56 12.67
N PRO A 136 -7.83 -10.16 12.32
CA PRO A 136 -9.10 -9.44 12.31
C PRO A 136 -9.41 -8.89 13.71
N LYS A 137 -9.94 -7.67 13.77
CA LYS A 137 -10.48 -7.11 15.00
C LYS A 137 -11.65 -7.95 15.50
N THR A 138 -11.97 -7.84 16.78
CA THR A 138 -13.20 -8.46 17.32
C THR A 138 -14.43 -7.80 16.69
N ARG A 139 -15.56 -8.53 16.65
CA ARG A 139 -16.81 -8.00 16.06
C ARG A 139 -17.28 -6.70 16.72
N GLN A 140 -16.98 -6.51 18.00
CA GLN A 140 -17.35 -5.33 18.77
C GLN A 140 -16.51 -4.09 18.39
N GLU A 141 -15.34 -4.30 17.79
CA GLU A 141 -14.43 -3.24 17.31
C GLU A 141 -14.63 -2.91 15.83
N LEU A 142 -15.51 -3.65 15.13
CA LEU A 142 -15.83 -3.45 13.72
C LEU A 142 -17.11 -2.61 13.58
N HIS A 143 -17.16 -1.82 12.51
CA HIS A 143 -18.28 -0.93 12.23
C HIS A 143 -19.14 -1.47 11.08
N PHE A 144 -20.47 -1.29 11.20
CA PHE A 144 -21.39 -1.48 10.07
C PHE A 144 -21.55 -0.18 9.30
N TRP A 145 -21.91 -0.27 8.03
CA TRP A 145 -22.22 0.89 7.20
C TRP A 145 -23.53 1.55 7.65
N THR A 146 -23.51 2.86 7.80
CA THR A 146 -24.59 3.68 8.37
C THR A 146 -25.11 4.76 7.42
N GLY A 147 -24.33 5.12 6.40
CA GLY A 147 -24.64 6.21 5.47
C GLY A 147 -24.08 7.57 5.88
N GLU A 148 -23.30 7.64 6.97
CA GLU A 148 -22.55 8.85 7.36
C GLU A 148 -21.58 9.32 6.28
N ILE A 149 -21.15 8.43 5.36
CA ILE A 149 -20.32 8.81 4.21
C ILE A 149 -20.91 9.97 3.39
N ASN A 150 -22.24 10.12 3.37
CA ASN A 150 -22.94 11.18 2.64
C ASN A 150 -22.77 12.58 3.27
N GLN A 151 -22.20 12.68 4.47
CA GLN A 151 -21.90 13.95 5.13
C GLN A 151 -20.57 14.56 4.67
N ILE A 152 -19.69 13.76 4.06
CA ILE A 152 -18.37 14.20 3.63
C ILE A 152 -18.53 15.17 2.46
N THR A 153 -18.04 16.40 2.65
CA THR A 153 -18.02 17.44 1.61
C THR A 153 -16.69 17.49 0.86
N ALA A 154 -15.67 16.75 1.29
CA ALA A 154 -14.42 16.65 0.54
C ALA A 154 -14.59 15.69 -0.66
N PRO A 155 -14.00 15.97 -1.83
CA PRO A 155 -13.90 14.98 -2.89
C PRO A 155 -13.19 13.71 -2.39
N ILE A 156 -13.81 12.56 -2.67
CA ILE A 156 -13.24 11.24 -2.40
C ILE A 156 -12.77 10.65 -3.73
N ILE A 157 -11.48 10.36 -3.81
CA ILE A 157 -10.82 9.83 -5.01
C ILE A 157 -10.29 8.43 -4.72
N ALA A 158 -10.76 7.43 -5.47
CA ALA A 158 -10.21 6.08 -5.40
C ALA A 158 -9.08 5.89 -6.41
N VAL A 159 -7.92 5.41 -5.96
CA VAL A 159 -6.78 5.09 -6.84
C VAL A 159 -6.78 3.59 -7.10
N ILE A 160 -7.63 3.15 -8.02
CA ILE A 160 -7.79 1.73 -8.40
C ILE A 160 -6.99 1.42 -9.66
N GLY A 161 -6.94 0.15 -10.08
CA GLY A 161 -6.13 -0.26 -11.23
C GLY A 161 -6.76 -1.40 -12.01
N THR A 162 -6.22 -1.65 -13.20
CA THR A 162 -6.65 -2.77 -14.05
C THR A 162 -6.13 -4.12 -13.58
N ASP A 163 -5.22 -4.14 -12.59
CA ASP A 163 -4.68 -5.35 -11.98
C ASP A 163 -4.05 -5.09 -10.59
N CYS A 164 -3.68 -6.16 -9.90
CA CYS A 164 -2.85 -6.21 -8.71
C CYS A 164 -1.42 -5.68 -8.96
N ALA A 165 -0.76 -5.23 -7.88
CA ALA A 165 0.65 -4.79 -7.89
C ALA A 165 1.06 -3.71 -8.93
N LEU A 166 0.10 -2.97 -9.52
CA LEU A 166 0.41 -1.94 -10.52
C LEU A 166 0.94 -0.60 -9.97
N GLY A 167 1.17 -0.47 -8.66
CA GLY A 167 1.63 0.80 -8.08
C GLY A 167 0.52 1.72 -7.56
N LYS A 168 -0.72 1.24 -7.41
CA LYS A 168 -1.86 1.98 -6.83
C LYS A 168 -1.49 2.76 -5.56
N ARG A 169 -0.89 2.08 -4.57
CA ARG A 169 -0.41 2.72 -3.33
C ARG A 169 0.61 3.82 -3.59
N THR A 170 1.60 3.54 -4.43
CA THR A 170 2.65 4.50 -4.78
C THR A 170 2.05 5.74 -5.41
N THR A 171 1.16 5.58 -6.39
CA THR A 171 0.44 6.68 -7.03
C THR A 171 -0.40 7.46 -6.01
N THR A 172 -1.12 6.77 -5.12
CA THR A 172 -1.93 7.41 -4.06
C THR A 172 -1.06 8.31 -3.17
N ARG A 173 0.09 7.79 -2.72
CA ARG A 173 1.04 8.54 -1.89
C ARG A 173 1.63 9.74 -2.63
N LEU A 174 2.04 9.57 -3.88
CA LEU A 174 2.59 10.65 -4.69
C LEU A 174 1.56 11.77 -4.91
N ILE A 175 0.29 11.42 -5.11
CA ILE A 175 -0.80 12.40 -5.25
C ILE A 175 -1.00 13.15 -3.93
N ARG A 176 -1.00 12.44 -2.78
CA ARG A 176 -1.08 13.07 -1.45
C ARG A 176 0.02 14.11 -1.28
N GLU A 177 1.26 13.70 -1.51
CA GLU A 177 2.44 14.57 -1.38
C GLU A 177 2.41 15.75 -2.36
N ALA A 178 1.90 15.56 -3.59
CA ALA A 178 1.74 16.63 -4.57
C ALA A 178 0.69 17.65 -4.13
N CYS A 179 -0.44 17.20 -3.60
CA CYS A 179 -1.47 18.06 -3.02
C CYS A 179 -0.94 18.85 -1.81
N GLU A 180 -0.22 18.20 -0.89
CA GLU A 180 0.39 18.84 0.29
C GLU A 180 1.39 19.95 -0.12
N ARG A 181 2.23 19.69 -1.13
CA ARG A 181 3.16 20.71 -1.68
C ARG A 181 2.43 21.93 -2.24
N GLN A 182 1.18 21.77 -2.67
CA GLN A 182 0.33 22.83 -3.21
C GLN A 182 -0.65 23.39 -2.17
N GLY A 183 -0.45 23.06 -0.89
CA GLY A 183 -1.24 23.60 0.22
C GLY A 183 -2.62 22.98 0.41
N LEU A 184 -2.92 21.85 -0.26
CA LEU A 184 -4.14 21.08 -0.03
C LEU A 184 -3.92 20.06 1.09
N ASN A 185 -4.82 20.02 2.06
CA ASN A 185 -4.87 19.01 3.09
C ASN A 185 -5.40 17.68 2.53
N ALA A 186 -4.54 16.95 1.82
CA ALA A 186 -4.84 15.65 1.27
C ALA A 186 -4.59 14.54 2.29
N GLN A 187 -5.59 13.68 2.50
CA GLN A 187 -5.47 12.55 3.40
C GLN A 187 -5.58 11.23 2.63
N MET A 188 -4.76 10.26 3.01
CA MET A 188 -4.75 8.92 2.40
C MET A 188 -5.33 7.90 3.37
N ILE A 189 -6.34 7.16 2.91
CA ILE A 189 -6.91 6.01 3.60
C ILE A 189 -6.16 4.76 3.15
N TYR A 190 -5.45 4.12 4.09
CA TYR A 190 -4.80 2.85 3.80
C TYR A 190 -5.82 1.71 3.77
N THR A 191 -5.59 0.75 2.89
CA THR A 191 -6.47 -0.42 2.72
C THR A 191 -5.71 -1.73 2.78
N GLY A 192 -4.39 -1.69 2.99
CA GLY A 192 -3.54 -2.86 3.07
C GLY A 192 -2.50 -2.77 4.19
N GLN A 193 -1.89 -3.92 4.50
CA GLN A 193 -0.88 -4.04 5.54
C GLN A 193 0.28 -3.05 5.40
N THR A 194 0.74 -2.79 4.18
CA THR A 194 1.90 -1.94 3.98
C THR A 194 1.59 -0.48 4.28
N GLY A 195 0.37 -0.01 3.98
CA GLY A 195 -0.05 1.34 4.38
C GLY A 195 -0.07 1.50 5.91
N TRP A 196 -0.52 0.48 6.64
CA TRP A 196 -0.43 0.46 8.11
C TRP A 196 1.02 0.48 8.59
N LEU A 197 1.89 -0.37 8.03
CA LEU A 197 3.31 -0.45 8.36
C LEU A 197 4.06 0.85 8.04
N GLN A 198 3.63 1.59 7.02
CA GLN A 198 4.18 2.90 6.66
C GLN A 198 3.65 4.04 7.54
N GLY A 199 2.72 3.78 8.46
CA GLY A 199 2.23 4.78 9.41
C GLY A 199 0.92 5.46 9.03
N GLY A 200 0.17 4.89 8.09
CA GLY A 200 -1.21 5.30 7.85
C GLY A 200 -2.00 5.31 9.16
N LYS A 201 -2.64 6.45 9.45
CA LYS A 201 -3.46 6.66 10.66
C LYS A 201 -4.90 6.16 10.46
N TYR A 202 -5.48 6.43 9.29
CA TYR A 202 -6.86 6.10 8.96
C TYR A 202 -6.92 5.03 7.89
N GLY A 203 -7.69 3.98 8.13
CA GLY A 203 -7.80 2.85 7.22
C GLY A 203 -8.08 1.54 7.92
N PHE A 204 -7.98 0.47 7.14
CA PHE A 204 -8.21 -0.90 7.59
C PHE A 204 -7.49 -1.88 6.66
N ILE A 205 -7.45 -3.16 7.01
CA ILE A 205 -6.82 -4.18 6.17
C ILE A 205 -7.92 -4.89 5.37
N PHE A 206 -8.12 -4.44 4.14
CA PHE A 206 -9.24 -4.84 3.27
C PHE A 206 -9.30 -6.36 3.07
N ASP A 207 -8.15 -7.00 2.81
CA ASP A 207 -8.05 -8.43 2.48
C ASP A 207 -8.30 -9.40 3.64
N SER A 208 -8.30 -8.92 4.88
CA SER A 208 -8.48 -9.73 6.10
C SER A 208 -9.68 -9.27 6.94
N THR A 209 -10.37 -8.22 6.49
CA THR A 209 -11.61 -7.77 7.12
C THR A 209 -12.75 -8.68 6.72
N LEU A 210 -13.59 -9.06 7.69
CA LEU A 210 -14.80 -9.85 7.43
C LEU A 210 -15.68 -9.10 6.42
N ASN A 211 -16.12 -9.79 5.37
CA ASN A 211 -16.79 -9.17 4.22
C ASN A 211 -17.97 -8.25 4.62
N ASP A 212 -18.78 -8.67 5.58
CA ASP A 212 -19.96 -7.93 6.10
C ASP A 212 -19.60 -6.57 6.74
N PHE A 213 -18.33 -6.37 7.11
CA PHE A 213 -17.82 -5.16 7.76
C PHE A 213 -16.94 -4.30 6.85
N VAL A 214 -16.62 -4.76 5.62
CA VAL A 214 -15.74 -4.02 4.70
C VAL A 214 -16.29 -2.62 4.40
N SER A 215 -17.58 -2.53 4.06
CA SER A 215 -18.24 -1.25 3.78
C SER A 215 -18.25 -0.32 5.00
N GLY A 216 -18.44 -0.87 6.20
CA GLY A 216 -18.52 -0.08 7.43
C GLY A 216 -17.16 0.40 7.93
N GLU A 217 -16.10 -0.43 7.85
CA GLU A 217 -14.73 0.01 8.16
C GLU A 217 -14.23 1.06 7.16
N LEU A 218 -14.59 0.93 5.87
CA LEU A 218 -14.29 1.95 4.87
C LEU A 218 -14.98 3.29 5.18
N GLU A 219 -16.28 3.27 5.47
CA GLU A 219 -17.02 4.46 5.87
C GLU A 219 -16.42 5.08 7.13
N HIS A 220 -16.19 4.28 8.17
CA HIS A 220 -15.63 4.73 9.43
C HIS A 220 -14.25 5.40 9.23
N ALA A 221 -13.37 4.80 8.42
CA ALA A 221 -12.05 5.36 8.13
C ALA A 221 -12.15 6.72 7.40
N LEU A 222 -13.00 6.82 6.38
CA LEU A 222 -13.19 8.06 5.61
C LEU A 222 -13.81 9.17 6.48
N VAL A 223 -14.89 8.87 7.21
CA VAL A 223 -15.61 9.83 8.03
C VAL A 223 -14.74 10.31 9.20
N SER A 224 -14.06 9.40 9.89
CA SER A 224 -13.18 9.77 11.02
C SER A 224 -12.00 10.61 10.54
N CYS A 225 -11.39 10.23 9.41
CA CYS A 225 -10.32 11.02 8.80
C CYS A 225 -10.78 12.43 8.47
N TRP A 226 -11.91 12.56 7.76
CA TRP A 226 -12.46 13.86 7.38
C TRP A 226 -12.75 14.75 8.60
N ARG A 227 -13.45 14.21 9.61
CA ARG A 227 -13.83 14.96 10.84
C ARG A 227 -12.61 15.40 11.65
N GLU A 228 -11.61 14.53 11.82
CA GLU A 228 -10.46 14.80 12.68
C GLU A 228 -9.40 15.69 12.01
N THR A 229 -9.32 15.67 10.68
CA THR A 229 -8.27 16.38 9.94
C THR A 229 -8.76 17.60 9.18
N SER A 230 -10.08 17.74 8.99
CA SER A 230 -10.66 18.74 8.06
C SER A 230 -10.06 18.59 6.65
N ALA A 231 -10.01 17.35 6.14
CA ALA A 231 -9.40 17.03 4.84
C ALA A 231 -10.06 17.81 3.69
N ASP A 232 -9.25 18.40 2.81
CA ASP A 232 -9.71 19.01 1.56
C ASP A 232 -9.98 17.93 0.50
N VAL A 233 -9.23 16.81 0.55
CA VAL A 233 -9.40 15.67 -0.37
C VAL A 233 -9.05 14.37 0.34
N LEU A 234 -9.84 13.33 0.08
CA LEU A 234 -9.61 11.99 0.59
C LEU A 234 -9.20 11.07 -0.55
N LEU A 235 -8.08 10.37 -0.37
CA LEU A 235 -7.50 9.45 -1.33
C LEU A 235 -7.60 8.02 -0.79
N ILE A 236 -8.30 7.14 -1.49
CA ILE A 236 -8.38 5.72 -1.11
C ILE A 236 -7.29 4.94 -1.85
N GLU A 237 -6.40 4.29 -1.10
CA GLU A 237 -5.49 3.29 -1.65
C GLU A 237 -6.30 2.14 -2.26
N GLY A 238 -6.24 1.92 -3.57
CA GLY A 238 -6.96 0.80 -4.18
C GLY A 238 -6.31 -0.55 -3.92
N GLN A 239 -7.14 -1.59 -3.74
CA GLN A 239 -6.75 -3.00 -3.72
C GLN A 239 -7.27 -3.72 -4.98
N ALA A 240 -6.55 -4.76 -5.40
CA ALA A 240 -6.87 -5.60 -6.57
C ALA A 240 -7.29 -4.79 -7.83
N ALA A 241 -8.35 -5.23 -8.51
CA ALA A 241 -9.01 -4.58 -9.65
C ALA A 241 -10.49 -4.99 -9.68
N LEU A 242 -11.36 -4.24 -10.36
CA LEU A 242 -12.80 -4.60 -10.43
C LEU A 242 -13.06 -5.92 -11.15
N ARG A 243 -12.13 -6.34 -12.01
CA ARG A 243 -12.25 -7.52 -12.87
C ARG A 243 -11.18 -8.60 -12.61
N ASN A 244 -10.28 -8.41 -11.64
CA ASN A 244 -9.32 -9.45 -11.28
C ASN A 244 -10.05 -10.53 -10.46
N PRO A 245 -10.04 -11.80 -10.88
CA PRO A 245 -10.81 -12.87 -10.24
C PRO A 245 -10.18 -13.40 -8.93
N SER A 246 -8.93 -13.06 -8.61
CA SER A 246 -8.17 -13.65 -7.49
C SER A 246 -8.23 -12.83 -6.20
N GLY A 247 -8.73 -11.58 -6.26
CA GLY A 247 -8.69 -10.63 -5.15
C GLY A 247 -10.05 -10.05 -4.80
N PRO A 248 -10.17 -9.40 -3.62
CA PRO A 248 -11.40 -8.73 -3.23
C PRO A 248 -11.68 -7.55 -4.16
N CYS A 249 -12.94 -7.35 -4.54
CA CYS A 249 -13.33 -6.41 -5.60
C CYS A 249 -13.27 -4.96 -5.10
N GLY A 250 -12.98 -4.01 -5.99
CA GLY A 250 -12.86 -2.58 -5.63
C GLY A 250 -14.17 -1.79 -5.69
N SER A 251 -15.32 -2.45 -5.88
CA SER A 251 -16.60 -1.76 -6.05
C SER A 251 -17.08 -1.10 -4.76
N GLU A 252 -16.71 -1.64 -3.60
CA GLU A 252 -16.97 -1.06 -2.28
C GLU A 252 -16.37 0.34 -2.15
N PHE A 253 -15.22 0.62 -2.79
CA PHE A 253 -14.62 1.96 -2.81
C PHE A 253 -15.53 2.98 -3.53
N LEU A 254 -16.16 2.57 -4.63
CA LEU A 254 -17.01 3.43 -5.44
C LEU A 254 -18.41 3.57 -4.84
N VAL A 255 -18.97 2.48 -4.33
CA VAL A 255 -20.35 2.40 -3.84
C VAL A 255 -20.43 2.79 -2.36
N SER A 256 -19.81 2.01 -1.48
CA SER A 256 -19.88 2.23 -0.02
C SER A 256 -19.01 3.41 0.43
N GLY A 257 -17.83 3.57 -0.18
CA GLY A 257 -16.93 4.70 0.05
C GLY A 257 -17.32 5.98 -0.67
N ASN A 258 -18.36 5.94 -1.52
CA ASN A 258 -18.87 7.08 -2.28
C ASN A 258 -17.79 7.82 -3.10
N ALA A 259 -16.75 7.12 -3.55
CA ALA A 259 -15.69 7.71 -4.35
C ALA A 259 -16.17 8.05 -5.76
N ARG A 260 -16.53 9.30 -6.02
CA ARG A 260 -17.06 9.77 -7.32
C ARG A 260 -15.98 10.02 -8.36
N TYR A 261 -14.73 10.01 -7.95
CA TYR A 261 -13.59 10.26 -8.81
C TYR A 261 -12.58 9.12 -8.71
N VAL A 262 -11.95 8.79 -9.82
CA VAL A 262 -11.00 7.69 -9.91
C VAL A 262 -9.72 8.12 -10.62
N VAL A 263 -8.58 7.78 -10.04
CA VAL A 263 -7.32 7.68 -10.79
C VAL A 263 -7.11 6.22 -11.12
N LEU A 264 -7.17 5.88 -12.41
CA LEU A 264 -7.04 4.50 -12.87
C LEU A 264 -5.57 4.19 -13.14
N VAL A 265 -5.02 3.16 -12.51
CA VAL A 265 -3.65 2.70 -12.73
C VAL A 265 -3.63 1.55 -13.73
N HIS A 266 -2.80 1.65 -14.77
CA HIS A 266 -2.74 0.68 -15.86
C HIS A 266 -1.31 0.40 -16.29
N SER A 267 -1.02 -0.84 -16.71
CA SER A 267 0.25 -1.20 -17.35
C SER A 267 0.00 -1.55 -18.82
N PRO A 268 0.57 -0.80 -19.78
CA PRO A 268 0.38 -1.07 -21.20
C PRO A 268 1.07 -2.37 -21.66
N THR A 269 2.08 -2.83 -20.93
CA THR A 269 2.85 -4.05 -21.21
C THR A 269 2.21 -5.30 -20.60
N ARG A 270 1.30 -5.16 -19.62
CA ARG A 270 0.72 -6.32 -18.93
C ARG A 270 -0.49 -6.87 -19.69
N THR A 271 -0.37 -8.13 -20.10
CA THR A 271 -1.40 -8.82 -20.89
C THR A 271 -2.39 -9.64 -20.06
N PHE A 272 -1.94 -10.24 -18.96
CA PHE A 272 -2.72 -11.17 -18.13
C PHE A 272 -2.71 -10.73 -16.66
N TYR A 273 -3.80 -11.03 -15.94
CA TYR A 273 -3.89 -10.75 -14.50
C TYR A 273 -2.77 -11.47 -13.75
N ASP A 274 -2.01 -10.74 -12.94
CA ASP A 274 -0.88 -11.26 -12.15
C ASP A 274 0.12 -12.10 -12.96
N HIS A 275 0.23 -11.83 -14.26
CA HIS A 275 1.06 -12.59 -15.22
C HIS A 275 0.61 -14.05 -15.44
N GLU A 276 -0.61 -14.40 -15.03
CA GLU A 276 -1.18 -15.74 -15.14
C GLU A 276 -2.15 -15.86 -16.33
N GLU A 277 -1.73 -16.52 -17.41
CA GLU A 277 -2.54 -16.66 -18.63
C GLU A 277 -3.91 -17.29 -18.35
N HIS A 278 -3.96 -18.25 -17.42
CA HIS A 278 -5.17 -18.98 -17.07
C HIS A 278 -6.21 -18.14 -16.29
N TRP A 279 -5.84 -16.97 -15.76
CA TRP A 279 -6.78 -16.02 -15.13
C TRP A 279 -7.46 -15.10 -16.15
N GLY A 280 -6.95 -15.08 -17.38
CA GLY A 280 -7.51 -14.32 -18.48
C GLY A 280 -6.77 -13.00 -18.75
N ARG A 281 -7.06 -12.45 -19.93
CA ARG A 281 -6.44 -11.22 -20.41
C ARG A 281 -7.02 -10.00 -19.71
N ILE A 282 -6.16 -9.04 -19.42
CA ILE A 282 -6.58 -7.70 -19.00
C ILE A 282 -7.31 -7.04 -20.19
N PRO A 283 -8.56 -6.59 -20.01
CA PRO A 283 -9.31 -5.91 -21.05
C PRO A 283 -8.70 -4.54 -21.44
N PRO A 284 -9.08 -3.96 -22.59
CA PRO A 284 -8.72 -2.59 -22.92
C PRO A 284 -9.17 -1.61 -21.83
N VAL A 285 -8.33 -0.61 -21.54
CA VAL A 285 -8.51 0.34 -20.42
C VAL A 285 -9.83 1.11 -20.49
N GLU A 286 -10.34 1.36 -21.70
CA GLU A 286 -11.60 2.05 -21.96
C GLU A 286 -12.78 1.26 -21.40
N THR A 287 -12.71 -0.08 -21.44
CA THR A 287 -13.76 -0.93 -20.89
C THR A 287 -13.79 -0.88 -19.36
N GLU A 288 -12.64 -0.68 -18.72
CA GLU A 288 -12.55 -0.46 -17.28
C GLU A 288 -13.10 0.93 -16.91
N ILE A 289 -12.77 1.97 -17.69
CA ILE A 289 -13.33 3.31 -17.54
C ILE A 289 -14.87 3.28 -17.64
N ASN A 290 -15.40 2.53 -18.61
CA ASN A 290 -16.85 2.36 -18.76
C ASN A 290 -17.49 1.60 -17.59
N LEU A 291 -16.81 0.60 -17.03
CA LEU A 291 -17.27 -0.12 -15.84
C LEU A 291 -17.31 0.81 -14.62
N ILE A 292 -16.27 1.61 -14.40
CA ILE A 292 -16.22 2.63 -13.33
C ILE A 292 -17.35 3.64 -13.50
N LYS A 293 -17.63 4.06 -14.73
CA LYS A 293 -18.76 4.94 -15.07
C LYS A 293 -20.11 4.31 -14.76
N ALA A 294 -20.27 2.99 -14.96
CA ALA A 294 -21.49 2.28 -14.62
C ALA A 294 -21.78 2.27 -13.11
N TYR A 295 -20.76 2.36 -12.26
CA TYR A 295 -20.90 2.60 -10.82
C TYR A 295 -21.19 4.07 -10.44
N GLY A 296 -21.33 4.96 -11.43
CA GLY A 296 -21.59 6.39 -11.20
C GLY A 296 -20.36 7.17 -10.74
N SER A 297 -19.17 6.73 -11.14
CA SER A 297 -17.89 7.38 -10.83
C SER A 297 -17.17 7.82 -12.12
N THR A 298 -16.31 8.83 -12.04
CA THR A 298 -15.60 9.38 -13.20
C THR A 298 -14.10 9.15 -13.08
N VAL A 299 -13.47 8.60 -14.12
CA VAL A 299 -12.01 8.52 -14.20
C VAL A 299 -11.47 9.90 -14.58
N ILE A 300 -10.71 10.51 -13.67
CA ILE A 300 -10.17 11.87 -13.81
C ILE A 300 -8.71 11.90 -14.28
N ALA A 301 -8.01 10.76 -14.20
CA ALA A 301 -6.67 10.58 -14.73
C ALA A 301 -6.36 9.09 -14.93
N LEU A 302 -5.47 8.80 -15.88
CA LEU A 302 -4.82 7.49 -16.02
C LEU A 302 -3.39 7.60 -15.49
N ALA A 303 -2.93 6.68 -14.66
CA ALA A 303 -1.53 6.60 -14.24
C ALA A 303 -0.91 5.34 -14.82
N LEU A 304 0.19 5.48 -15.55
CA LEU A 304 0.84 4.34 -16.18
C LEU A 304 1.89 3.72 -15.25
N ASN A 305 1.85 2.40 -15.14
CA ASN A 305 2.95 1.59 -14.70
C ASN A 305 3.76 1.16 -15.93
N THR A 306 4.96 1.69 -16.03
CA THR A 306 5.90 1.57 -17.13
C THR A 306 6.95 0.48 -16.90
N GLU A 307 6.67 -0.47 -16.00
CA GLU A 307 7.52 -1.64 -15.80
C GLU A 307 7.72 -2.39 -17.13
N GLY A 308 8.99 -2.61 -17.47
CA GLY A 308 9.38 -3.22 -18.74
C GLY A 308 9.35 -2.29 -19.96
N CYS A 309 9.01 -1.01 -19.80
CA CYS A 309 9.08 -0.02 -20.86
C CYS A 309 10.45 0.67 -20.89
N SER A 310 10.91 1.03 -22.10
CA SER A 310 11.93 2.08 -22.21
C SER A 310 11.31 3.45 -21.85
N ARG A 311 12.16 4.44 -21.56
CA ARG A 311 11.69 5.82 -21.36
C ARG A 311 10.91 6.32 -22.58
N GLU A 312 11.40 6.04 -23.79
CA GLU A 312 10.75 6.45 -25.04
C GLU A 312 9.35 5.81 -25.19
N ASP A 313 9.23 4.52 -24.87
CA ASP A 313 7.94 3.82 -24.92
C ASP A 313 6.95 4.40 -23.90
N ALA A 314 7.42 4.71 -22.68
CA ALA A 314 6.58 5.32 -21.64
C ALA A 314 5.94 6.63 -22.11
N PHE A 315 6.75 7.53 -22.72
CA PHE A 315 6.26 8.78 -23.29
C PHE A 315 5.35 8.57 -24.50
N ALA A 316 5.63 7.56 -25.33
CA ALA A 316 4.77 7.21 -26.46
C ALA A 316 3.38 6.74 -25.99
N TYR A 317 3.32 5.85 -24.99
CA TYR A 317 2.07 5.40 -24.39
C TYR A 317 1.31 6.54 -23.71
N GLN A 318 2.01 7.41 -22.97
CA GLN A 318 1.40 8.58 -22.33
C GLN A 318 0.68 9.45 -23.36
N LYS A 319 1.36 9.79 -24.47
CA LYS A 319 0.77 10.58 -25.55
C LYS A 319 -0.42 9.87 -26.19
N GLN A 320 -0.28 8.58 -26.51
CA GLN A 320 -1.34 7.78 -27.12
C GLN A 320 -2.61 7.78 -26.25
N TYR A 321 -2.49 7.45 -24.96
CA TYR A 321 -3.64 7.42 -24.07
C TYR A 321 -4.23 8.81 -23.80
N ALA A 322 -3.40 9.85 -23.75
CA ALA A 322 -3.89 11.22 -23.57
C ALA A 322 -4.76 11.66 -24.76
N GLU A 323 -4.31 11.38 -25.99
CA GLU A 323 -5.06 11.65 -27.22
C GLU A 323 -6.36 10.82 -27.29
N GLN A 324 -6.28 9.55 -26.90
CA GLN A 324 -7.39 8.61 -26.99
C GLN A 324 -8.49 8.87 -25.95
N LEU A 325 -8.10 9.20 -24.70
CA LEU A 325 -9.02 9.26 -23.57
C LEU A 325 -9.46 10.69 -23.24
N GLY A 326 -8.69 11.71 -23.66
CA GLY A 326 -8.99 13.11 -23.35
C GLY A 326 -8.90 13.46 -21.86
N ILE A 327 -8.18 12.66 -21.07
CA ILE A 327 -7.89 12.88 -19.65
C ILE A 327 -6.37 12.93 -19.42
N PRO A 328 -5.89 13.55 -18.33
CA PRO A 328 -4.49 13.50 -17.95
C PRO A 328 -3.95 12.07 -17.87
N VAL A 329 -2.77 11.85 -18.44
CA VAL A 329 -2.04 10.58 -18.33
C VAL A 329 -0.72 10.83 -17.60
N LEU A 330 -0.59 10.23 -16.42
CA LEU A 330 0.51 10.43 -15.49
C LEU A 330 1.58 9.36 -15.70
N LEU A 331 2.84 9.75 -15.51
CA LEU A 331 4.01 8.88 -15.41
C LEU A 331 4.60 9.03 -14.00
N PRO A 332 4.03 8.37 -12.97
CA PRO A 332 4.33 8.67 -11.57
C PRO A 332 5.82 8.54 -11.20
N LEU A 333 6.57 7.66 -11.88
CA LEU A 333 7.98 7.43 -11.58
C LEU A 333 8.92 8.32 -12.42
N GLU A 334 8.52 8.67 -13.64
CA GLU A 334 9.35 9.44 -14.58
C GLU A 334 9.16 10.95 -14.45
N GLU A 335 7.92 11.43 -14.30
CA GLU A 335 7.56 12.85 -14.27
C GLU A 335 6.83 13.25 -12.99
N GLY A 336 6.52 12.29 -12.11
CA GLY A 336 5.68 12.52 -10.96
C GLY A 336 4.21 12.63 -11.33
N VAL A 337 3.43 13.32 -10.49
CA VAL A 337 1.97 13.38 -10.61
C VAL A 337 1.40 14.79 -10.52
N ASP A 338 2.24 15.83 -10.57
CA ASP A 338 1.82 17.21 -10.31
C ASP A 338 0.73 17.71 -11.28
N SER A 339 0.65 17.16 -12.49
CA SER A 339 -0.36 17.51 -13.49
C SER A 339 -1.80 17.16 -13.11
N ILE A 340 -2.03 16.31 -12.10
CA ILE A 340 -3.38 16.02 -11.60
C ILE A 340 -3.86 17.08 -10.58
N VAL A 341 -2.95 17.82 -9.93
CA VAL A 341 -3.32 18.71 -8.82
C VAL A 341 -4.32 19.80 -9.25
N PRO A 342 -4.19 20.46 -10.43
CA PRO A 342 -5.19 21.43 -10.89
C PRO A 342 -6.60 20.83 -11.06
N VAL A 343 -6.67 19.55 -11.47
CA VAL A 343 -7.95 18.83 -11.57
C VAL A 343 -8.56 18.68 -10.17
N ILE A 344 -7.76 18.24 -9.19
CA ILE A 344 -8.21 18.07 -7.80
C ILE A 344 -8.64 19.41 -7.17
N GLN A 345 -7.92 20.50 -7.42
CA GLN A 345 -8.28 21.85 -6.95
C GLN A 345 -9.63 22.33 -7.51
N THR A 346 -9.96 21.95 -8.75
CA THR A 346 -11.26 22.27 -9.35
C THR A 346 -12.39 21.48 -8.66
N LEU A 347 -12.14 20.23 -8.30
CA LEU A 347 -13.11 19.38 -7.59
C LEU A 347 -13.43 19.95 -6.21
N THR A 348 -12.41 20.33 -5.42
CA THR A 348 -12.59 20.91 -4.08
C THR A 348 -13.38 22.21 -4.14
N SER A 349 -13.08 23.09 -5.09
CA SER A 349 -13.80 24.35 -5.29
C SER A 349 -15.28 24.17 -5.64
N THR A 350 -15.62 23.10 -6.37
CA THR A 350 -17.00 22.82 -6.79
C THR A 350 -17.86 22.33 -5.63
N VAL A 351 -17.29 21.56 -4.69
CA VAL A 351 -18.07 21.05 -3.56
C VAL A 351 -18.37 22.13 -2.52
N HIS A 352 -17.52 23.16 -2.39
CA HIS A 352 -17.78 24.30 -1.50
C HIS A 352 -18.75 25.35 -2.06
N ALA A 353 -19.22 25.20 -3.31
CA ALA A 353 -20.12 26.15 -3.97
C ALA A 353 -21.61 25.81 -3.81
N HIS A 354 -21.94 24.73 -3.11
CA HIS A 354 -23.30 24.27 -2.77
C HIS A 354 -23.47 24.21 -1.26
#